data_AF-A0A2D8M8R0-F1
#
_entry.id   AF-A0A2D8M8R0-F1
#
_cell.length_a   1.000
_cell.length_b   1.000
_cell.length_c   1.000
_cell.angle_alpha   90.00
_cell.angle_beta   90.00
_cell.angle_gamma   90.00
#
_symmetry.space_group_name_H-M   'P 1'
#
loop_
_entity.id
_entity.type
_entity.pdbx_description
1 polymer ?
#
loop_
_entity_poly.entity_id
_entity_poly.type
_entity_poly.pdbx_seq_one_letter_code
_entity_poly.pdbx_strand_id
1 'polypeptide(L)'
;MSDEYPLADTTAARMLSEGLARAKHEQGLSIRQIGKQMGYKTAVVLSHMALGRAPIPIDRAEELADTLGIDKAAFLQAVVRQRHPDISWHLLTEGRRLSASDNLANELEAVLGCPLKDLSNEQRAVMREVAAEPRPRRRWLTVHELHAVEVLRAAIPDMQTEGVPSADLTAIQAFLEHE
;
A
#
# COMPACT_ATOMS: atom_id res chain seq x y z
N MET A 1 -27.38 19.76 -22.59
CA MET A 1 -27.91 18.39 -22.65
C MET A 1 -27.78 17.83 -21.25
N SER A 2 -28.90 17.60 -20.59
CA SER A 2 -28.93 17.10 -19.21
C SER A 2 -28.27 15.73 -19.18
N ASP A 3 -27.18 15.60 -18.44
CA ASP A 3 -26.42 14.36 -18.38
C ASP A 3 -27.31 13.30 -17.72
N GLU A 4 -27.83 12.37 -18.51
CA GLU A 4 -28.83 11.37 -18.07
C GLU A 4 -28.22 10.39 -17.04
N TYR A 5 -26.88 10.33 -16.97
CA TYR A 5 -26.12 9.41 -16.13
C TYR A 5 -24.92 10.11 -15.46
N PRO A 6 -25.18 11.06 -14.54
CA PRO A 6 -24.13 11.93 -13.99
C PRO A 6 -23.06 11.19 -13.18
N LEU A 7 -23.30 9.93 -12.81
CA LEU A 7 -22.39 9.13 -11.96
C LEU A 7 -21.87 7.86 -12.67
N ALA A 8 -22.09 7.71 -13.98
CA ALA A 8 -21.74 6.49 -14.72
C ALA A 8 -20.25 6.13 -14.58
N ASP A 9 -19.37 7.14 -14.63
CA ASP A 9 -17.92 6.95 -14.60
C ASP A 9 -17.36 6.80 -13.18
N THR A 10 -18.21 6.83 -12.15
CA THR A 10 -17.75 6.72 -10.76
C THR A 10 -17.37 5.28 -10.45
N THR A 11 -16.29 5.12 -9.66
CA THR A 11 -15.82 3.79 -9.24
C THR A 11 -16.91 3.00 -8.53
N ALA A 12 -17.75 3.66 -7.75
CA ALA A 12 -18.84 3.03 -7.01
C ALA A 12 -19.91 2.42 -7.95
N ALA A 13 -20.32 3.15 -8.99
CA ALA A 13 -21.29 2.66 -9.98
C ALA A 13 -20.72 1.45 -10.75
N ARG A 14 -19.44 1.51 -11.14
CA ARG A 14 -18.74 0.39 -11.79
C ARG A 14 -18.64 -0.84 -10.90
N MET A 15 -18.20 -0.69 -9.65
CA MET A 15 -18.12 -1.81 -8.69
C MET A 15 -19.49 -2.46 -8.46
N LEU A 16 -20.56 -1.66 -8.36
CA LEU A 16 -21.91 -2.16 -8.21
C LEU A 16 -22.39 -2.91 -9.46
N SER A 17 -22.14 -2.35 -10.65
CA SER A 17 -22.47 -2.98 -11.94
C SER A 17 -21.75 -4.31 -12.12
N GLU A 18 -20.45 -4.36 -11.84
CA GLU A 18 -19.63 -5.58 -11.88
C GLU A 18 -20.11 -6.62 -10.85
N GLY A 19 -20.44 -6.20 -9.62
CA GLY A 19 -20.97 -7.08 -8.58
C GLY A 19 -22.32 -7.70 -8.97
N LEU A 20 -23.23 -6.92 -9.55
CA LEU A 20 -24.51 -7.42 -10.05
C LEU A 20 -24.33 -8.38 -11.24
N ALA A 21 -23.40 -8.08 -12.15
CA ALA A 21 -23.09 -8.96 -13.28
C ALA A 21 -22.51 -10.30 -12.80
N ARG A 22 -21.63 -10.26 -11.80
CA ARG A 22 -21.04 -11.45 -11.17
C ARG A 22 -22.09 -12.30 -10.45
N ALA A 23 -22.93 -11.68 -9.62
CA ALA A 23 -24.02 -12.38 -8.93
C ALA A 23 -24.98 -13.06 -9.92
N LYS A 24 -25.24 -12.43 -11.07
CA LYS A 24 -26.03 -13.04 -12.14
C LYS A 24 -25.34 -14.26 -12.76
N HIS A 25 -24.04 -14.16 -13.03
CA HIS A 25 -23.28 -15.22 -13.71
C HIS A 25 -22.97 -16.41 -12.80
N GLU A 26 -22.50 -16.16 -11.57
CA GLU A 26 -22.02 -17.18 -10.64
C GLU A 26 -23.14 -17.78 -9.79
N GLN A 27 -24.13 -16.99 -9.39
CA GLN A 27 -25.18 -17.39 -8.45
C GLN A 27 -26.57 -17.49 -9.13
N GLY A 28 -26.67 -17.13 -10.41
CA GLY A 28 -27.94 -17.10 -11.14
C GLY A 28 -28.94 -16.07 -10.61
N LEU A 29 -28.49 -15.13 -9.77
CA LEU A 29 -29.37 -14.16 -9.12
C LEU A 29 -29.67 -12.98 -10.06
N SER A 30 -30.95 -12.74 -10.31
CA SER A 30 -31.40 -11.54 -11.01
C SER A 30 -31.34 -10.31 -10.10
N ILE A 31 -31.14 -9.13 -10.70
CA ILE A 31 -31.23 -7.83 -10.01
C ILE A 31 -32.54 -7.70 -9.21
N ARG A 32 -33.64 -8.32 -9.70
CA ARG A 32 -34.93 -8.33 -9.00
C ARG A 32 -34.92 -9.16 -7.72
N GLN A 33 -34.26 -10.32 -7.74
CA GLN A 33 -34.11 -11.16 -6.55
C GLN A 33 -33.23 -10.48 -5.51
N ILE A 34 -32.11 -9.90 -5.95
CA ILE A 34 -31.20 -9.13 -5.08
C ILE A 34 -31.93 -7.94 -4.46
N GLY A 35 -32.66 -7.17 -5.26
CA GLY A 35 -33.45 -6.04 -4.77
C GLY A 35 -34.51 -6.44 -3.74
N LYS A 36 -35.17 -7.58 -3.96
CA LYS A 36 -36.16 -8.12 -3.00
C LYS A 36 -35.50 -8.59 -1.70
N GLN A 37 -34.36 -9.26 -1.79
CA GLN A 37 -33.60 -9.75 -0.63
C GLN A 37 -33.15 -8.59 0.27
N MET A 38 -32.75 -7.47 -0.34
CA MET A 38 -32.32 -6.26 0.36
C MET A 38 -33.48 -5.34 0.79
N GLY A 39 -34.73 -5.75 0.61
CA GLY A 39 -35.90 -4.98 1.01
C GLY A 39 -36.17 -3.72 0.18
N TYR A 40 -35.61 -3.61 -1.04
CA TYR A 40 -35.98 -2.53 -1.96
C TYR A 40 -37.39 -2.75 -2.52
N LYS A 41 -38.22 -1.70 -2.44
CA LYS A 41 -39.60 -1.70 -3.00
C LYS A 41 -39.60 -2.00 -4.50
N THR A 42 -38.59 -1.52 -5.22
CA THR A 42 -38.42 -1.73 -6.66
C THR A 42 -36.98 -2.05 -7.01
N ALA A 43 -36.78 -3.10 -7.82
CA ALA A 43 -35.45 -3.52 -8.27
C ALA A 43 -34.78 -2.52 -9.24
N VAL A 44 -35.57 -1.58 -9.79
CA VAL A 44 -35.10 -0.51 -10.66
C VAL A 44 -34.09 0.38 -9.94
N VAL A 45 -34.19 0.54 -8.62
CA VAL A 45 -33.27 1.34 -7.82
C VAL A 45 -31.83 0.82 -7.95
N LEU A 46 -31.62 -0.49 -7.88
CA LEU A 46 -30.30 -1.10 -8.08
C LEU A 46 -29.75 -0.83 -9.49
N SER A 47 -30.60 -0.93 -10.52
CA SER A 47 -30.21 -0.65 -11.90
C SER A 47 -29.83 0.82 -12.09
N HIS A 48 -30.62 1.75 -11.53
CA HIS A 48 -30.31 3.18 -11.59
C HIS A 48 -28.99 3.53 -10.91
N MET A 49 -28.69 2.89 -9.77
CA MET A 49 -27.41 3.08 -9.10
C MET A 49 -26.24 2.51 -9.91
N ALA A 50 -26.39 1.30 -10.46
CA ALA A 50 -25.36 0.65 -11.25
C ALA A 50 -25.04 1.40 -12.56
N LEU A 51 -26.05 2.03 -13.16
CA LEU A 51 -25.89 2.88 -14.35
C LEU A 51 -25.45 4.31 -14.01
N GLY A 52 -25.36 4.68 -12.74
CA GLY A 52 -24.99 6.02 -12.33
C GLY A 52 -26.07 7.09 -12.53
N ARG A 53 -27.34 6.70 -12.64
CA ARG A 53 -28.51 7.62 -12.61
C ARG A 53 -28.83 8.11 -11.19
N ALA A 54 -28.44 7.35 -10.18
CA ALA A 54 -28.67 7.67 -8.77
C ALA A 54 -27.43 7.33 -7.92
N PRO A 55 -27.10 8.14 -6.89
CA PRO A 55 -25.99 7.84 -6.01
C PRO A 55 -26.32 6.66 -5.10
N ILE A 56 -25.30 5.87 -4.77
CA ILE A 56 -25.43 4.73 -3.87
C ILE A 56 -25.58 5.24 -2.43
N PRO A 57 -26.59 4.80 -1.64
CA PRO A 57 -26.73 5.21 -0.24
C PRO A 57 -25.59 4.67 0.62
N ILE A 58 -24.95 5.53 1.42
CA ILE A 58 -23.82 5.16 2.30
C ILE A 58 -24.28 4.13 3.34
N ASP A 59 -25.47 4.31 3.90
CA ASP A 59 -26.12 3.43 4.87
C ASP A 59 -26.39 2.02 4.34
N ARG A 60 -26.44 1.84 3.01
CA ARG A 60 -26.65 0.55 2.35
C ARG A 60 -25.39 -0.01 1.70
N ALA A 61 -24.28 0.72 1.74
CA ALA A 61 -23.05 0.32 1.05
C ALA A 61 -22.49 -1.00 1.59
N GLU A 62 -22.49 -1.18 2.91
CA GLU A 62 -21.99 -2.41 3.54
C GLU A 62 -22.84 -3.62 3.19
N GLU A 63 -24.17 -3.50 3.29
CA GLU A 63 -25.12 -4.56 2.96
C GLU A 63 -25.01 -4.96 1.48
N LEU A 64 -24.85 -3.97 0.58
CA LEU A 64 -24.60 -4.20 -0.84
C LEU A 64 -23.30 -4.96 -1.07
N ALA A 65 -22.23 -4.58 -0.39
CA ALA A 65 -20.93 -5.24 -0.51
C ALA A 65 -20.99 -6.70 -0.04
N ASP A 66 -21.61 -6.96 1.11
CA ASP A 66 -21.78 -8.30 1.66
C ASP A 66 -22.63 -9.18 0.72
N THR A 67 -23.74 -8.64 0.21
CA THR A 67 -24.66 -9.39 -0.67
C THR A 67 -24.01 -9.73 -2.03
N LEU A 68 -23.16 -8.84 -2.55
CA LEU A 68 -22.56 -8.97 -3.88
C LEU A 68 -21.13 -9.52 -3.86
N GLY A 69 -20.57 -9.81 -2.68
CA GLY A 69 -19.18 -10.26 -2.54
C GLY A 69 -18.18 -9.22 -3.07
N ILE A 70 -18.45 -7.94 -2.82
CA ILE A 70 -17.56 -6.82 -3.16
C ILE A 70 -16.72 -6.52 -1.91
N ASP A 71 -15.46 -6.09 -2.09
CA ASP A 71 -14.66 -5.61 -0.98
C ASP A 71 -15.34 -4.41 -0.29
N LYS A 72 -15.74 -4.62 0.97
CA LYS A 72 -16.55 -3.66 1.75
C LYS A 72 -15.83 -2.32 1.94
N ALA A 73 -14.53 -2.36 2.25
CA ALA A 73 -13.75 -1.16 2.53
C ALA A 73 -13.58 -0.29 1.28
N ALA A 74 -13.18 -0.91 0.16
CA ALA A 74 -13.03 -0.24 -1.13
C ALA A 74 -14.37 0.28 -1.64
N PHE A 75 -15.44 -0.50 -1.51
CA PHE A 75 -16.77 -0.09 -1.97
C PHE A 75 -17.29 1.10 -1.15
N LEU A 76 -17.21 1.04 0.19
CA LEU A 76 -17.61 2.15 1.05
C LEU A 76 -16.83 3.42 0.72
N GLN A 77 -15.51 3.32 0.52
CA GLN A 77 -14.69 4.47 0.12
C GLN A 77 -15.13 5.03 -1.23
N ALA A 78 -15.44 4.18 -2.20
CA ALA A 78 -15.93 4.60 -3.52
C ALA A 78 -17.29 5.30 -3.42
N VAL A 79 -18.23 4.79 -2.62
CA VAL A 79 -19.56 5.38 -2.40
C VAL A 79 -19.44 6.75 -1.73
N VAL A 80 -18.56 6.87 -0.75
CA VAL A 80 -18.30 8.11 -0.03
C VAL A 80 -17.70 9.17 -0.97
N ARG A 81 -16.74 8.79 -1.83
CA ARG A 81 -16.19 9.67 -2.87
C ARG A 81 -17.24 10.11 -3.90
N GLN A 82 -18.12 9.20 -4.31
CA GLN A 82 -19.20 9.49 -5.25
C GLN A 82 -20.14 10.60 -4.73
N ARG A 83 -20.41 10.64 -3.41
CA ARG A 83 -21.35 11.60 -2.81
C ARG A 83 -20.73 12.93 -2.42
N HIS A 84 -19.42 12.98 -2.20
CA HIS A 84 -18.72 14.21 -1.88
C HIS A 84 -17.52 14.39 -2.80
N PRO A 85 -17.77 14.68 -4.09
CA PRO A 85 -16.71 14.90 -5.07
C PRO A 85 -15.86 16.14 -4.74
N ASP A 86 -16.45 17.12 -4.06
CA ASP A 86 -15.79 18.39 -3.69
C ASP A 86 -14.85 18.25 -2.49
N ILE A 87 -14.87 17.11 -1.79
CA ILE A 87 -13.98 16.87 -0.66
C ILE A 87 -12.60 16.45 -1.17
N SER A 88 -11.58 17.15 -0.69
CA SER A 88 -10.18 16.79 -0.86
C SER A 88 -9.83 15.55 -0.04
N TRP A 89 -10.24 14.38 -0.52
CA TRP A 89 -10.10 13.09 0.16
C TRP A 89 -8.66 12.74 0.55
N HIS A 90 -7.67 13.26 -0.18
CA HIS A 90 -6.25 13.11 0.14
C HIS A 90 -5.94 13.60 1.57
N LEU A 91 -6.56 14.70 2.02
CA LEU A 91 -6.38 15.26 3.37
C LEU A 91 -7.00 14.41 4.49
N LEU A 92 -8.05 13.63 4.17
CA LEU A 92 -8.72 12.75 5.12
C LEU A 92 -8.04 11.37 5.22
N THR A 93 -7.40 10.93 4.14
CA THR A 93 -6.61 9.69 4.12
C THR A 93 -5.24 9.82 4.79
N GLU A 94 -4.74 11.03 5.05
CA GLU A 94 -3.48 11.26 5.78
C GLU A 94 -3.50 10.70 7.22
N GLY A 95 -4.68 10.47 7.81
CA GLY A 95 -4.83 9.79 9.10
C GLY A 95 -4.55 8.28 9.07
N ARG A 96 -4.42 7.66 7.88
CA ARG A 96 -4.14 6.24 7.73
C ARG A 96 -2.95 6.06 6.76
N ARG A 97 -1.75 6.04 7.33
CA ARG A 97 -0.47 5.67 6.68
C ARG A 97 -0.56 4.30 5.99
N LEU A 98 -1.13 4.24 4.78
CA LEU A 98 -1.22 3.02 3.95
C LEU A 98 -0.89 3.29 2.46
N SER A 99 -0.06 4.27 2.13
CA SER A 99 0.44 4.38 0.74
C SER A 99 1.93 4.66 0.61
N ALA A 100 2.71 4.40 1.67
CA ALA A 100 4.17 4.32 1.59
C ALA A 100 4.72 3.01 2.17
N SER A 101 4.05 2.40 3.16
CA SER A 101 4.46 1.11 3.72
C SER A 101 4.18 -0.07 2.80
N ASP A 102 3.07 -0.04 2.06
CA ASP A 102 2.65 -1.15 1.19
C ASP A 102 3.52 -1.23 -0.07
N ASN A 103 4.16 -0.14 -0.48
CA ASN A 103 5.14 -0.16 -1.58
C ASN A 103 6.51 -0.61 -1.09
N LEU A 104 6.94 -0.23 0.12
CA LEU A 104 8.28 -0.57 0.60
C LEU A 104 8.49 -2.09 0.72
N ALA A 105 7.50 -2.83 1.24
CA ALA A 105 7.61 -4.29 1.32
C ALA A 105 7.76 -4.91 -0.08
N ASN A 106 6.93 -4.49 -1.04
CA ASN A 106 6.97 -4.96 -2.41
C ASN A 106 8.27 -4.55 -3.14
N GLU A 107 8.78 -3.34 -2.91
CA GLU A 107 10.06 -2.86 -3.46
C GLU A 107 11.24 -3.68 -2.92
N LEU A 108 11.25 -3.97 -1.62
CA LEU A 108 12.29 -4.79 -1.01
C LEU A 108 12.24 -6.23 -1.51
N GLU A 109 11.05 -6.81 -1.67
CA GLU A 109 10.89 -8.16 -2.25
C GLU A 109 11.34 -8.21 -3.71
N ALA A 110 11.10 -7.16 -4.49
CA ALA A 110 11.57 -7.05 -5.87
C ALA A 110 13.11 -6.96 -5.97
N VAL A 111 13.76 -6.23 -5.05
CA VAL A 111 15.24 -6.15 -4.97
C VAL A 111 15.84 -7.48 -4.48
N LEU A 112 15.20 -8.12 -3.51
CA LEU A 112 15.66 -9.38 -2.92
C LEU A 112 15.44 -10.58 -3.86
N GLY A 113 14.45 -10.50 -4.76
CA GLY A 113 14.04 -11.59 -5.64
C GLY A 113 13.27 -12.71 -4.92
N CYS A 114 12.94 -12.53 -3.64
CA CYS A 114 12.12 -13.45 -2.87
C CYS A 114 11.25 -12.71 -1.83
N PRO A 115 10.21 -13.36 -1.29
CA PRO A 115 9.38 -12.78 -0.25
C PRO A 115 10.16 -12.47 1.04
N LEU A 116 9.82 -11.39 1.75
CA LEU A 116 10.47 -11.01 3.02
C LEU A 116 10.31 -12.07 4.11
N LYS A 117 9.26 -12.89 4.03
CA LYS A 117 9.06 -14.05 4.92
C LYS A 117 10.16 -15.12 4.75
N ASP A 118 10.88 -15.13 3.64
CA ASP A 118 11.87 -16.16 3.30
C ASP A 118 13.31 -15.69 3.57
N LEU A 119 13.49 -14.52 4.20
CA LEU A 119 14.80 -14.03 4.65
C LEU A 119 15.51 -15.00 5.59
N SER A 120 16.83 -15.12 5.42
CA SER A 120 17.69 -15.90 6.32
C SER A 120 17.75 -15.28 7.72
N ASN A 121 18.18 -16.07 8.71
CA ASN A 121 18.32 -15.59 10.09
C ASN A 121 19.33 -14.42 10.20
N GLU A 122 20.40 -14.47 9.41
CA GLU A 122 21.41 -13.41 9.33
C GLU A 122 20.82 -12.12 8.75
N GLN A 123 20.10 -12.22 7.63
CA GLN A 123 19.44 -11.06 7.01
C GLN A 123 18.40 -10.44 7.94
N ARG A 124 17.62 -11.26 8.66
CA ARG A 124 16.65 -10.78 9.65
C ARG A 124 17.32 -10.08 10.82
N ALA A 125 18.49 -10.55 11.27
CA ALA A 125 19.25 -9.90 12.34
C ALA A 125 19.69 -8.50 11.89
N VAL A 126 20.31 -8.41 10.71
CA VAL A 126 20.70 -7.15 10.06
C VAL A 126 19.53 -6.18 9.91
N MET A 127 18.38 -6.63 9.39
CA MET A 127 17.22 -5.77 9.21
C MET A 127 16.67 -5.24 10.54
N ARG A 128 16.74 -6.03 11.62
CA ARG A 128 16.35 -5.55 12.96
C ARG A 128 17.32 -4.49 13.48
N GLU A 129 18.62 -4.63 13.23
CA GLU A 129 19.60 -3.61 13.58
C GLU A 129 19.36 -2.30 12.82
N VAL A 130 19.08 -2.39 11.51
CA VAL A 130 18.75 -1.23 10.68
C VAL A 130 17.49 -0.53 11.20
N ALA A 131 16.45 -1.29 11.54
CA ALA A 131 15.19 -0.73 12.04
C ALA A 131 15.31 -0.13 13.46
N ALA A 132 16.22 -0.66 14.28
CA ALA A 132 16.45 -0.18 15.64
C ALA A 132 17.31 1.10 15.71
N GLU A 133 18.07 1.42 14.65
CA GLU A 133 18.96 2.57 14.59
C GLU A 133 18.22 3.82 14.06
N PRO A 134 18.07 4.90 14.86
CA PRO A 134 17.41 6.13 14.41
C PRO A 134 18.12 6.83 13.25
N ARG A 135 19.43 6.58 13.05
CA ARG A 135 20.23 7.16 11.96
C ARG A 135 21.04 6.08 11.23
N PRO A 136 20.41 5.23 10.39
CA PRO A 136 21.07 4.08 9.78
C PRO A 136 22.33 4.45 8.98
N ARG A 137 22.31 5.61 8.31
CA ARG A 137 23.44 6.15 7.53
C ARG A 137 24.71 6.47 8.34
N ARG A 138 24.65 6.48 9.68
CA ARG A 138 25.85 6.64 10.53
C ARG A 138 26.57 5.32 10.80
N ARG A 139 25.84 4.21 10.73
CA ARG A 139 26.34 2.87 11.05
C ARG A 139 26.57 2.04 9.78
N TRP A 140 25.80 2.29 8.73
CA TRP A 140 25.82 1.54 7.48
C TRP A 140 26.51 2.33 6.39
N LEU A 141 27.40 1.63 5.67
CA LEU A 141 28.23 2.21 4.61
C LEU A 141 27.43 2.35 3.32
N THR A 142 27.64 3.45 2.63
CA THR A 142 27.24 3.63 1.24
C THR A 142 28.16 2.84 0.30
N VAL A 143 27.71 2.65 -0.96
CA VAL A 143 28.53 2.01 -2.01
C VAL A 143 29.87 2.73 -2.21
N HIS A 144 29.90 4.05 -2.00
CA HIS A 144 31.12 4.86 -2.14
C HIS A 144 32.08 4.68 -0.96
N GLU A 145 31.56 4.43 0.25
CA GLU A 145 32.38 4.20 1.45
C GLU A 145 32.86 2.75 1.54
N LEU A 146 32.14 1.81 0.94
CA LEU A 146 32.43 0.38 1.01
C LEU A 146 33.85 0.06 0.54
N HIS A 147 34.29 0.65 -0.56
CA HIS A 147 35.62 0.36 -1.11
C HIS A 147 36.74 0.73 -0.14
N ALA A 148 36.68 1.91 0.47
CA ALA A 148 37.67 2.35 1.46
C ALA A 148 37.67 1.41 2.68
N VAL A 149 36.50 0.98 3.13
CA VAL A 149 36.36 0.07 4.28
C VAL A 149 36.80 -1.35 3.95
N GLU A 150 36.60 -1.85 2.72
CA GLU A 150 37.12 -3.15 2.28
C GLU A 150 38.64 -3.17 2.26
N VAL A 151 39.27 -2.09 1.79
CA VAL A 151 40.72 -1.91 1.85
C VAL A 151 41.21 -1.93 3.31
N LEU A 152 40.51 -1.22 4.21
CA LEU A 152 40.85 -1.22 5.63
C LEU A 152 40.66 -2.60 6.28
N ARG A 153 39.59 -3.35 5.94
CA ARG A 153 39.36 -4.73 6.43
C ARG A 153 40.43 -5.70 5.94
N ALA A 154 40.91 -5.53 4.71
CA ALA A 154 41.98 -6.35 4.18
C ALA A 154 43.33 -6.04 4.86
N ALA A 155 43.58 -4.77 5.18
CA ALA A 155 44.78 -4.34 5.87
C ALA A 155 44.76 -4.68 7.38
N ILE A 156 43.58 -4.66 8.01
CA ILE A 156 43.37 -4.87 9.44
C ILE A 156 42.24 -5.91 9.62
N PRO A 157 42.57 -7.22 9.64
CA PRO A 157 41.58 -8.29 9.70
C PRO A 157 40.66 -8.24 10.92
N ASP A 158 41.19 -7.82 12.07
CA ASP A 158 40.47 -7.77 13.35
C ASP A 158 39.64 -6.49 13.54
N MET A 159 39.59 -5.62 12.52
CA MET A 159 38.87 -4.34 12.58
C MET A 159 37.37 -4.50 12.88
N GLN A 160 36.78 -5.62 12.46
CA GLN A 160 35.35 -5.87 12.67
C GLN A 160 34.99 -6.14 14.15
N THR A 161 35.95 -6.63 14.93
CA THR A 161 35.76 -7.03 16.33
C THR A 161 36.39 -6.05 17.31
N GLU A 162 37.58 -5.53 17.00
CA GLU A 162 38.38 -4.71 17.91
C GLU A 162 38.47 -3.24 17.46
N GLY A 163 37.97 -2.93 16.26
CA GLY A 163 38.10 -1.61 15.64
C GLY A 163 39.49 -1.36 15.05
N VAL A 164 39.72 -0.16 14.54
CA VAL A 164 41.04 0.24 14.04
C VAL A 164 41.91 0.67 15.24
N PRO A 165 43.16 0.18 15.37
CA PRO A 165 44.08 0.62 16.41
C PRO A 165 44.28 2.14 16.42
N SER A 166 44.40 2.74 17.59
CA SER A 166 44.47 4.19 17.76
C SER A 166 45.68 4.83 17.06
N ALA A 167 46.79 4.10 16.99
CA ALA A 167 47.98 4.53 16.27
C ALA A 167 47.73 4.66 14.76
N ASP A 168 47.01 3.69 14.17
CA ASP A 168 46.70 3.68 12.74
C ASP A 168 45.67 4.76 12.39
N LEU A 169 44.67 4.98 13.25
CA LEU A 169 43.72 6.10 13.09
C LEU A 169 44.42 7.46 13.10
N THR A 170 45.42 7.64 13.96
CA THR A 170 46.19 8.89 14.04
C THR A 170 47.03 9.09 12.78
N ALA A 171 47.63 8.03 12.25
CA ALA A 171 48.38 8.08 10.99
C ALA A 171 47.49 8.41 9.79
N ILE A 172 46.29 7.83 9.72
CA ILE A 172 45.30 8.12 8.68
C ILE A 172 44.85 9.59 8.75
N GLN A 173 44.55 10.11 9.95
CA GLN A 173 44.19 11.52 10.11
C GLN A 173 45.30 12.46 9.67
N ALA A 174 46.55 12.19 10.09
CA ALA A 174 47.68 13.01 9.69
C ALA A 174 47.91 13.01 8.16
N PHE A 175 47.71 11.87 7.50
CA PHE A 175 47.83 11.77 6.05
C PHE A 175 46.76 12.60 5.32
N LEU A 176 45.51 12.56 5.79
CA LEU A 176 44.39 13.27 5.19
C LEU A 176 44.42 14.80 5.42
N GLU A 177 45.09 15.26 6.48
CA GLU A 177 45.29 16.70 6.75
C GLU A 177 46.40 17.33 5.88
N HIS A 178 47.19 16.51 5.18
CA HIS A 178 48.33 16.93 4.36
C HIS A 178 48.09 16.87 2.84
N GLU A 179 46.88 16.48 2.39
CA GLU A 179 46.37 16.71 1.03
C GLU A 179 45.54 18.00 0.93
#